data_AF-A0A3Q3VVS1-F1
#
_entry.id   AF-A0A3Q3VVS1-F1
#
_cell.length_a   1.000
_cell.length_b   1.000
_cell.length_c   1.000
_cell.angle_alpha   90.00
_cell.angle_beta   90.00
_cell.angle_gamma   90.00
#
_symmetry.space_group_name_H-M   'P 1'
#
loop_
_entity.id
_entity.type
_entity.pdbx_description
1 polymer ?
#
loop_
_entity_poly.entity_id
_entity_poly.type
_entity_poly.pdbx_seq_one_letter_code
_entity_poly.pdbx_strand_id
1 'polypeptide(L)' 'MKFCDRDTGKAPVETEVAIHRIRITLTSRNVKSLEKVCADLIRGAKEKSLKVKGPVRMPTKVLL' A
#
# COMPACT_ATOMS: atom_id res chain seq x y z
N MET A 1 -15.78 -8.44 -0.86
CA MET A 1 -14.35 -8.29 -1.24
C MET A 1 -13.52 -8.97 -0.17
N LYS A 2 -12.79 -10.05 -0.49
CA LYS A 2 -11.98 -10.77 0.50
C LYS A 2 -10.63 -10.08 0.63
N PHE A 3 -10.51 -9.18 1.61
CA PHE A 3 -9.21 -8.87 2.18
C PHE A 3 -8.83 -10.10 3.01
N CYS A 4 -7.80 -10.83 2.56
CA CYS A 4 -7.18 -11.86 3.38
C CYS A 4 -6.10 -11.17 4.20
N ASP A 5 -6.52 -10.48 5.26
CA ASP A 5 -5.60 -9.98 6.28
C ASP A 5 -5.21 -11.18 7.15
N ARG A 6 -4.11 -11.83 6.77
CA ARG A 6 -3.34 -12.66 7.69
C ARG A 6 -2.05 -11.91 7.93
N ASP A 7 -1.93 -11.34 9.13
CA ASP A 7 -0.69 -11.21 9.91
C ASP A 7 -1.00 -10.51 11.25
N THR A 8 -1.64 -11.25 12.16
CA THR A 8 -1.59 -10.97 13.60
C THR A 8 -0.30 -11.59 14.14
N GLY A 9 0.70 -10.75 14.44
CA GLY A 9 1.99 -11.19 14.97
C GLY A 9 2.63 -10.18 15.92
N LYS A 10 2.37 -10.38 17.22
CA LYS A 10 3.15 -10.01 18.44
C LYS A 10 3.47 -8.53 18.75
N ALA A 11 2.97 -8.11 19.91
CA ALA A 11 3.52 -7.04 20.76
C ALA A 11 4.76 -7.53 21.56
N PRO A 12 5.41 -6.69 22.38
CA PRO A 12 5.92 -5.32 22.18
C PRO A 12 7.46 -5.35 22.18
N VAL A 13 8.13 -4.57 21.33
CA VAL A 13 9.58 -4.38 21.46
C VAL A 13 9.92 -2.90 21.33
N GLU A 14 10.21 -2.32 22.48
CA GLU A 14 10.84 -1.03 22.68
C GLU A 14 12.29 -1.15 22.20
N THR A 15 12.56 -0.93 20.91
CA THR A 15 13.95 -0.86 20.40
C THR A 15 13.99 -0.02 19.13
N GLU A 16 14.70 1.12 19.22
CA GLU A 16 15.37 1.82 18.11
C GLU A 16 14.60 1.91 16.80
N VAL A 17 13.79 2.96 16.64
CA VAL A 17 13.09 3.43 15.41
C VAL A 17 13.29 2.51 14.20
N ALA A 18 12.73 1.29 14.25
CA ALA A 18 12.95 0.32 13.20
C ALA A 18 12.29 0.88 11.95
N ILE A 19 13.08 1.16 10.91
CA ILE A 19 12.58 1.73 9.67
C ILE A 19 11.79 0.64 8.93
N HIS A 20 10.48 0.59 9.17
CA HIS A 20 9.58 -0.37 8.54
C HIS A 20 9.35 0.04 7.07
N ARG A 21 9.91 -0.73 6.14
CA ARG A 21 9.74 -0.52 4.69
C ARG A 21 8.51 -1.27 4.18
N ILE A 22 7.35 -0.64 4.29
CA ILE A 22 6.06 -1.23 3.88
C ILE A 22 5.89 -1.11 2.36
N ARG A 23 5.36 -2.17 1.72
CA ARG A 23 4.95 -2.17 0.30
C ARG A 23 3.45 -2.40 0.20
N ILE A 24 2.72 -1.45 -0.37
CA ILE A 24 1.27 -1.56 -0.57
C ILE A 24 1.03 -1.97 -2.03
N THR A 25 0.37 -3.10 -2.24
CA THR A 25 -0.01 -3.57 -3.58
C THR A 25 -1.53 -3.43 -3.75
N LEU A 26 -1.96 -2.59 -4.69
CA LEU A 26 -3.37 -2.41 -5.02
C LEU A 26 -3.69 -3.24 -6.27
N THR A 27 -4.69 -4.11 -6.18
CA THR A 27 -5.22 -4.84 -7.34
C THR A 27 -6.72 -4.57 -7.46
N SER A 28 -7.16 -4.18 -8.64
CA SER A 28 -8.58 -3.94 -8.95
C SER A 28 -8.82 -4.17 -10.44
N ARG A 29 -10.07 -4.50 -10.79
CA ARG A 29 -10.52 -4.55 -12.20
C ARG A 29 -10.79 -3.17 -12.79
N ASN A 30 -11.04 -2.16 -11.94
CA ASN A 30 -11.37 -0.80 -12.38
C ASN A 30 -10.19 0.15 -12.17
N VAL A 31 -9.59 0.58 -13.28
CA VAL A 31 -8.41 1.46 -13.30
C VAL A 31 -8.72 2.84 -12.72
N LYS A 32 -9.87 3.44 -13.04
CA LYS A 32 -10.23 4.79 -12.57
C LYS A 32 -10.31 4.88 -11.05
N SER A 33 -10.91 3.86 -10.42
CA SER A 33 -10.95 3.79 -8.95
C SER A 33 -9.57 3.56 -8.33
N LEU A 34 -8.71 2.77 -9.00
CA LEU A 34 -7.38 2.45 -8.50
C LEU A 34 -6.46 3.68 -8.53
N GLU A 35 -6.56 4.49 -9.57
CA GLU A 35 -5.80 5.74 -9.69
C GLU A 35 -6.21 6.76 -8.63
N LYS A 36 -7.52 6.92 -8.36
CA LYS A 36 -8.00 7.81 -7.29
C LYS A 36 -7.45 7.42 -5.93
N VAL A 37 -7.56 6.14 -5.56
CA VAL A 37 -7.07 5.64 -4.26
C VAL A 37 -5.54 5.78 -4.17
N CYS A 38 -4.81 5.52 -5.26
CA CYS A 38 -3.37 5.69 -5.29
C CYS A 38 -2.96 7.15 -5.03
N ALA A 39 -3.64 8.12 -5.66
CA ALA A 39 -3.39 9.54 -5.44
C ALA A 39 -3.69 9.96 -3.99
N ASP A 40 -4.80 9.48 -3.41
CA ASP A 40 -5.18 9.79 -2.03
C ASP A 40 -4.17 9.23 -1.02
N LEU A 41 -3.67 7.99 -1.22
CA LEU A 41 -2.64 7.40 -0.36
C LEU A 41 -1.30 8.14 -0.44
N ILE A 42 -0.87 8.54 -1.64
CA ILE A 42 0.36 9.33 -1.82
C ILE A 42 0.22 10.69 -1.13
N ARG A 43 -0.93 11.34 -1.27
CA ARG A 43 -1.23 12.61 -0.61
C ARG A 43 -1.21 12.48 0.91
N GLY A 44 -1.92 11.50 1.47
CA GLY A 44 -1.96 11.26 2.91
C GLY A 44 -0.60 10.86 3.50
N ALA A 45 0.24 10.16 2.73
CA ALA A 45 1.61 9.83 3.16
C ALA A 45 2.54 11.05 3.15
N LYS A 46 2.39 11.95 2.16
CA LYS A 46 3.13 13.22 2.12
C LYS A 46 2.74 14.15 3.27
N GLU A 47 1.45 14.23 3.60
CA GLU A 47 0.95 14.99 4.75
C GLU A 47 1.57 14.51 6.07
N LYS A 48 1.68 13.19 6.25
CA LYS A 48 2.33 12.57 7.40
C LYS A 48 3.87 12.55 7.32
N SER A 49 4.45 13.25 6.36
CA SER A 49 5.91 13.36 6.15
C SER A 49 6.64 12.01 6.01
N LEU A 50 5.97 11.00 5.44
CA LEU A 50 6.57 9.70 5.15
C LEU A 50 7.28 9.71 3.79
N LYS A 51 8.46 9.09 3.72
CA LYS A 51 9.18 8.90 2.45
C LYS A 51 8.48 7.85 1.60
N VAL A 52 7.81 8.29 0.54
CA VAL A 52 7.13 7.39 -0.42
C VAL A 52 8.02 7.08 -1.62
N LYS A 53 8.00 5.82 -2.06
CA LYS A 53 8.38 5.46 -3.43
C LYS A 53 7.11 5.53 -4.28
N GLY A 54 7.22 6.12 -5.47
CA GLY A 54 6.08 6.29 -6.38
C GLY A 54 5.39 4.96 -6.74
N PRO A 55 4.17 5.01 -7.29
CA PRO A 55 3.44 3.81 -7.66
C PRO A 55 4.15 3.07 -8.80
N VAL A 56 4.42 1.79 -8.60
CA VAL A 56 4.98 0.91 -9.65
C VAL A 56 3.82 0.24 -10.37
N ARG A 57 3.63 0.56 -11.66
CA ARG A 57 2.58 -0.04 -12.47
C ARG A 57 3.03 -1.39 -13.01
N MET A 58 2.41 -2.46 -12.52
CA MET A 58 2.56 -3.80 -13.09
C MET A 58 1.65 -3.97 -14.32
N PRO A 59 2.01 -4.82 -15.29
CA PRO A 59 1.12 -5.14 -16.42
C PRO A 59 -0.23 -5.69 -15.96
N THR A 60 -1.32 -5.28 -16.62
CA THR A 60 -2.67 -5.78 -16.32
C THR A 60 -2.85 -7.20 -16.84
N LYS A 61 -3.50 -8.04 -16.04
CA LYS A 61 -3.90 -9.39 -16.47
C LYS A 61 -5.21 -9.29 -17.24
N VAL A 62 -5.24 -9.80 -18.47
CA VAL A 62 -6.47 -9.97 -19.25
C VAL A 62 -7.05 -11.33 -18.86
N LEU A 63 -8.23 -11.32 -18.25
CA LEU A 63 -9.01 -12.53 -18.01
C LEU A 63 -9.90 -12.71 -19.24
N LEU A 64 -9.41 -13.48 -20.21
CA LEU A 64 -10.19 -13.94 -21.35
C LEU A 64 -11.05 -15.14 -20.95
#